data_AF-A0A7K2NF74-F1
#
_entry.id   AF-A0A7K2NF74-F1
#
_cell.length_a   1.000
_cell.length_b   1.000
_cell.length_c   1.000
_cell.angle_alpha   90.00
_cell.angle_beta   90.00
_cell.angle_gamma   90.00
#
_symmetry.space_group_name_H-M   'P 1'
#
loop_
_entity.id
_entity.type
_entity.pdbx_description
1 polymer ?
#
loop_
_entity_poly.entity_id
_entity_poly.type
_entity_poly.pdbx_seq_one_letter_code
_entity_poly.pdbx_strand_id
1 'polypeptide(L)'
;MTRLNNVLGRPDGTAVLAQDRYVMTKVSQAKRGALLGVVERSWKRFGYRIESVNPSKIVPAIFAVTPDGYGVNIQVGVEGNVSFEVGSPSFPYSEDSEAYDSGGLEPDTMPDVDDPFWSR
;
A
#
# COMPACT_ATOMS: atom_id res chain seq x y z
N MET A 1 9.30 -0.83 -4.16
CA MET A 1 9.37 -0.99 -5.64
C MET A 1 9.26 0.40 -6.26
N THR A 2 10.24 0.88 -7.04
CA THR A 2 10.22 2.24 -7.64
C THR A 2 9.17 2.33 -8.75
N ARG A 3 8.12 3.14 -8.59
CA ARG A 3 7.25 3.52 -9.73
C ARG A 3 7.99 4.53 -10.60
N LEU A 4 8.50 4.05 -11.74
CA LEU A 4 9.04 4.88 -12.82
C LEU A 4 7.87 5.57 -13.54
N ASN A 5 7.59 6.83 -13.20
CA ASN A 5 6.76 7.68 -14.04
C ASN A 5 7.66 8.43 -15.02
N ASN A 6 8.05 7.81 -16.14
CA ASN A 6 8.34 8.60 -17.33
C ASN A 6 8.30 7.75 -18.60
N VAL A 7 7.70 8.32 -19.65
CA VAL A 7 7.44 7.72 -20.97
C VAL A 7 8.72 7.27 -21.72
N LEU A 8 9.93 7.40 -21.15
CA LEU A 8 11.20 7.06 -21.80
C LEU A 8 12.29 6.43 -20.91
N GLY A 9 11.97 5.96 -19.68
CA GLY A 9 12.92 5.17 -18.88
C GLY A 9 14.23 5.86 -18.47
N ARG A 10 14.32 7.20 -18.59
CA ARG A 10 15.44 7.97 -18.04
C ARG A 10 15.11 8.45 -16.61
N PRO A 11 16.05 8.35 -15.66
CA PRO A 11 15.89 8.98 -14.35
C PRO A 11 15.71 10.49 -14.52
N ASP A 12 14.70 11.07 -13.88
CA ASP A 12 14.39 12.50 -13.94
C ASP A 12 15.06 13.30 -12.80
N GLY A 13 15.99 12.67 -12.07
CA GLY A 13 16.67 13.26 -10.93
C GLY A 13 15.84 13.26 -9.65
N THR A 14 14.76 12.47 -9.59
CA THR A 14 13.94 12.33 -8.38
C THR A 14 13.84 10.87 -7.92
N ALA A 15 13.55 10.69 -6.63
CA ALA A 15 13.30 9.40 -6.01
C ALA A 15 12.08 9.46 -5.07
N VAL A 16 11.58 8.27 -4.73
CA VAL A 16 10.53 8.07 -3.73
C VAL A 16 10.97 6.97 -2.76
N LEU A 17 10.68 7.14 -1.48
CA LEU A 17 10.81 6.07 -0.50
C LEU A 17 9.48 5.36 -0.41
N ALA A 18 9.50 4.04 -0.56
CA ALA A 18 8.34 3.19 -0.39
C ALA A 18 8.54 2.23 0.77
N GLN A 19 7.51 2.06 1.59
CA GLN A 19 7.50 1.08 2.66
C GLN A 19 6.19 0.32 2.68
N ASP A 20 6.32 -1.00 2.71
CA ASP A 20 5.19 -1.92 2.71
C ASP A 20 5.03 -2.59 4.09
N ARG A 21 3.78 -2.90 4.43
CA ARG A 21 3.40 -3.68 5.61
C ARG A 21 2.35 -4.70 5.22
N TYR A 22 2.51 -5.92 5.70
CA TYR A 22 1.59 -7.03 5.44
C TYR A 22 0.90 -7.43 6.73
N VAL A 23 -0.40 -7.66 6.66
CA VAL A 23 -1.20 -8.18 7.77
C VAL A 23 -1.30 -9.68 7.62
N MET A 24 -0.88 -10.40 8.66
CA MET A 24 -0.86 -11.87 8.65
C MET A 24 -2.24 -12.50 8.90
N THR A 25 -3.22 -11.71 9.34
CA THR A 25 -4.61 -12.17 9.48
C THR A 25 -5.30 -12.28 8.13
N LYS A 26 -5.83 -13.46 7.82
CA LYS A 26 -6.61 -13.71 6.62
C LYS A 26 -7.96 -13.00 6.67
N VAL A 27 -8.31 -12.27 5.61
CA VAL A 27 -9.61 -11.60 5.48
C VAL A 27 -10.49 -12.32 4.45
N SER A 28 -11.64 -12.80 4.91
CA SER A 28 -12.61 -13.50 4.06
C SER A 28 -13.18 -12.57 2.99
N GLN A 29 -13.61 -13.16 1.87
CA GLN A 29 -14.16 -12.39 0.74
C GLN A 29 -15.36 -11.52 1.17
N ALA A 30 -16.21 -12.01 2.07
CA ALA A 30 -17.38 -11.29 2.56
C ALA A 30 -17.02 -10.08 3.45
N LYS A 31 -15.82 -10.05 4.04
CA LYS A 31 -15.38 -9.00 4.97
C LYS A 31 -14.51 -7.92 4.33
N ARG A 32 -14.03 -8.12 3.10
CA ARG A 32 -13.14 -7.16 2.40
C ARG A 32 -13.71 -5.75 2.34
N GLY A 33 -14.98 -5.61 1.93
CA GLY A 33 -15.64 -4.31 1.87
C GLY A 33 -15.80 -3.65 3.24
N ALA A 34 -16.08 -4.43 4.29
CA ALA A 34 -16.19 -3.92 5.65
C ALA A 34 -14.85 -3.40 6.17
N LEU A 35 -13.75 -4.15 5.94
CA LEU A 35 -12.39 -3.73 6.28
C LEU A 35 -12.05 -2.41 5.58
N LEU A 36 -12.24 -2.34 4.27
CA LEU A 36 -11.95 -1.14 3.48
C LEU A 36 -12.74 0.07 3.99
N GLY A 37 -14.03 -0.12 4.32
CA GLY A 37 -14.83 0.95 4.90
C GLY A 37 -14.32 1.43 6.27
N VAL A 38 -13.81 0.53 7.14
CA VAL A 38 -13.19 0.92 8.42
C VAL A 38 -11.95 1.76 8.17
N VAL A 39 -11.08 1.33 7.26
CA VAL A 39 -9.83 2.04 6.95
C VAL A 39 -10.10 3.39 6.30
N GLU A 40 -11.02 3.46 5.33
CA GLU A 40 -11.40 4.72 4.68
C GLU A 40 -11.88 5.76 5.69
N ARG A 41 -12.77 5.36 6.62
CA ARG A 41 -13.28 6.25 7.67
C ARG A 41 -12.17 6.70 8.62
N SER A 42 -11.26 5.79 8.97
CA SER A 42 -10.10 6.11 9.81
C SER A 42 -9.19 7.13 9.15
N TRP A 43 -8.81 6.90 7.89
CA TRP A 43 -8.01 7.82 7.10
C TRP A 43 -8.65 9.20 6.94
N LYS A 44 -9.94 9.26 6.61
CA LYS A 44 -10.69 10.52 6.56
C LYS A 44 -10.65 11.27 7.90
N ARG A 45 -10.74 10.57 9.03
CA ARG A 45 -10.62 11.16 10.37
C ARG A 45 -9.22 11.73 10.66
N PHE A 46 -8.17 11.14 10.07
CA PHE A 46 -6.80 11.67 10.13
C PHE A 46 -6.52 12.78 9.10
N GLY A 47 -7.52 13.20 8.33
CA GLY A 47 -7.37 14.25 7.33
C GLY A 47 -6.80 13.76 5.99
N TYR A 48 -6.73 12.45 5.76
CA TYR A 48 -6.24 11.91 4.50
C TYR A 48 -7.31 12.15 3.43
N ARG A 49 -6.87 12.51 2.22
CA ARG A 49 -7.73 12.69 1.06
C ARG A 49 -7.77 11.40 0.25
N ILE A 50 -8.96 10.80 0.10
CA ILE A 50 -9.13 9.62 -0.76
C ILE A 50 -9.01 10.08 -2.22
N GLU A 51 -8.07 9.49 -2.95
CA GLU A 51 -7.82 9.79 -4.37
C GLU A 51 -8.68 8.91 -5.28
N SER A 52 -8.73 7.61 -4.97
CA SER A 52 -9.48 6.65 -5.77
C SER A 52 -9.77 5.37 -4.98
N VAL A 53 -10.73 4.61 -5.49
CA VAL A 53 -11.11 3.30 -4.96
C VAL A 53 -11.09 2.31 -6.13
N ASN A 54 -10.47 1.16 -5.94
CA ASN A 54 -10.57 0.02 -6.84
C ASN A 54 -11.71 -0.89 -6.37
N PRO A 55 -12.87 -0.93 -7.06
CA PRO A 55 -14.03 -1.70 -6.65
C PRO A 55 -13.97 -3.20 -7.03
N SER A 56 -12.80 -3.70 -7.46
CA SER A 56 -12.62 -5.11 -7.84
C SER A 56 -13.13 -6.06 -6.76
N LYS A 57 -13.94 -7.04 -7.13
CA LYS A 57 -14.40 -8.09 -6.19
C LYS A 57 -13.29 -9.06 -5.80
N ILE A 58 -12.19 -9.07 -6.55
CA ILE A 58 -11.07 -10.02 -6.40
C ILE A 58 -9.94 -9.36 -5.61
N VAL A 59 -9.56 -8.16 -5.99
CA VAL A 59 -8.45 -7.39 -5.39
C VAL A 59 -8.88 -5.95 -5.09
N PRO A 60 -9.81 -5.72 -4.17
CA PRO A 60 -10.27 -4.37 -3.86
C PRO A 60 -9.18 -3.57 -3.15
N ALA A 61 -9.16 -2.25 -3.39
CA ALA A 61 -8.16 -1.35 -2.81
C ALA A 61 -8.67 0.08 -2.64
N ILE A 62 -8.04 0.84 -1.74
CA ILE A 62 -8.25 2.29 -1.58
C ILE A 62 -6.89 2.98 -1.66
N PHE A 63 -6.85 4.09 -2.39
CA PHE A 63 -5.70 4.97 -2.52
C PHE A 63 -6.02 6.33 -1.91
N ALA A 64 -5.13 6.84 -1.08
CA ALA A 64 -5.29 8.13 -0.41
C ALA A 64 -3.95 8.88 -0.35
N VAL A 65 -4.03 10.16 0.00
CA VAL A 65 -2.88 11.02 0.27
C VAL A 65 -3.00 11.61 1.67
N THR A 66 -1.93 11.57 2.43
CA THR A 66 -1.84 12.16 3.77
C THR A 66 -1.76 13.69 3.69
N PRO A 67 -2.00 14.43 4.80
CA PRO A 67 -1.87 15.89 4.82
C PRO A 67 -0.47 16.41 4.42
N ASP A 68 0.58 15.63 4.69
CA ASP A 68 1.97 15.90 4.35
C ASP A 68 2.41 15.36 2.97
N GLY A 69 1.45 14.85 2.18
CA GLY A 69 1.66 14.53 0.76
C GLY A 69 2.16 13.12 0.47
N TYR A 70 2.20 12.22 1.45
CA TYR A 70 2.54 10.82 1.24
C TYR A 70 1.37 10.10 0.59
N GLY A 71 1.65 9.32 -0.45
CA GLY A 71 0.68 8.39 -1.01
C GLY A 71 0.56 7.18 -0.10
N VAL A 72 -0.68 6.78 0.24
CA VAL A 72 -0.94 5.57 1.02
C VAL A 72 -1.99 4.72 0.32
N ASN A 73 -1.84 3.41 0.38
CA ASN A 73 -2.86 2.50 -0.11
C ASN A 73 -3.03 1.27 0.78
N ILE A 74 -4.22 0.69 0.70
CA ILE A 74 -4.56 -0.60 1.27
C ILE A 74 -5.13 -1.47 0.16
N GLN A 75 -4.68 -2.72 0.09
CA GLN A 75 -5.19 -3.71 -0.83
C GLN A 75 -5.51 -5.01 -0.08
N VAL A 76 -6.57 -5.70 -0.51
CA VAL A 76 -6.82 -7.09 -0.11
C VAL A 76 -6.57 -8.00 -1.31
N GLY A 77 -5.62 -8.92 -1.19
CA GLY A 77 -5.25 -9.88 -2.22
C GLY A 77 -6.22 -11.07 -2.32
N VAL A 78 -5.98 -11.94 -3.30
CA VAL A 78 -6.83 -13.10 -3.63
C VAL A 78 -6.97 -14.04 -2.43
N GLU A 79 -5.86 -14.34 -1.76
CA GLU A 79 -5.82 -15.23 -0.60
C GLU A 79 -6.35 -14.59 0.70
N GLY A 80 -6.78 -13.32 0.64
CA GLY A 80 -7.22 -12.56 1.79
C GLY A 80 -6.07 -11.92 2.57
N ASN A 81 -4.85 -11.89 2.02
CA ASN A 81 -3.75 -11.09 2.55
C ASN A 81 -4.06 -9.61 2.39
N VAL A 82 -3.65 -8.81 3.38
CA VAL A 82 -3.81 -7.36 3.33
C VAL A 82 -2.44 -6.73 3.30
N SER A 83 -2.24 -5.79 2.38
CA SER A 83 -1.04 -4.97 2.33
C SER A 83 -1.40 -3.50 2.50
N PHE A 84 -0.51 -2.79 3.19
CA PHE A 84 -0.43 -1.35 3.20
C PHE A 84 0.87 -0.94 2.55
N GLU A 85 0.82 0.04 1.66
CA GLU A 85 2.00 0.64 1.05
C GLU A 85 1.94 2.15 1.28
N VAL A 86 3.09 2.72 1.62
CA VAL A 86 3.29 4.16 1.80
C VAL A 86 4.42 4.60 0.89
N GLY A 87 4.16 5.60 0.05
CA GLY A 87 5.15 6.27 -0.77
C GLY A 87 5.35 7.71 -0.31
N SER A 88 6.59 8.15 -0.17
CA SER A 88 6.92 9.55 0.08
C SER A 88 6.54 10.44 -1.12
N PRO A 89 6.37 11.75 -0.89
CA PRO A 89 6.53 12.72 -1.97
C PRO A 89 7.86 12.49 -2.70
N SER A 90 7.93 12.87 -3.97
CA SER A 90 9.19 12.84 -4.71
C SER A 90 10.19 13.83 -4.10
N PHE A 91 11.45 13.42 -4.01
CA PHE A 91 12.55 14.25 -3.55
C PHE A 91 13.73 14.17 -4.52
N PRO A 92 14.60 15.20 -4.56
CA PRO A 92 15.79 15.18 -5.40
C PRO A 92 16.68 13.97 -5.09
N TYR A 93 17.09 13.26 -6.15
CA TYR A 93 18.02 12.14 -6.08
C TYR A 93 19.39 12.60 -6.60
N SER A 94 20.43 12.38 -5.81
CA SER A 94 21.82 12.70 -6.14
C SER A 94 22.69 11.45 -6.22
N GLU A 95 23.91 11.58 -6.72
CA GLU A 95 24.90 10.48 -6.73
C GLU A 95 25.26 10.00 -5.31
N ASP A 96 25.09 10.85 -4.30
CA ASP A 96 25.27 10.53 -2.89
C ASP A 96 24.04 9.85 -2.26
N SER A 97 22.93 9.72 -3.00
CA SER A 97 21.73 9.06 -2.52
C SER A 97 21.92 7.54 -2.58
N GLU A 98 21.95 6.89 -1.42
CA GLU A 98 22.03 5.44 -1.35
C GLU A 98 20.69 4.79 -1.69
N ALA A 99 20.70 3.80 -2.58
CA ALA A 99 19.56 2.92 -2.79
C ALA A 99 19.52 1.91 -1.65
N TYR A 100 18.37 1.81 -0.95
CA TYR A 100 18.16 0.75 0.02
C TYR A 100 18.02 -0.60 -0.71
N ASP A 101 18.99 -1.48 -0.52
CA ASP A 101 18.94 -2.88 -0.95
C ASP A 101 18.40 -3.74 0.20
N SER A 102 17.29 -4.45 -0.01
CA SER A 102 16.75 -5.39 0.98
C SER A 102 17.58 -6.67 1.13
N GLY A 103 18.71 -6.78 0.41
CA GLY A 103 19.60 -7.94 0.42
C GLY A 103 18.94 -9.18 -0.18
N GLY A 104 17.95 -8.99 -1.05
CA GLY A 104 17.17 -10.07 -1.67
C GLY A 104 16.19 -10.77 -0.73
N LEU A 105 15.96 -10.26 0.49
CA LEU A 105 14.94 -10.78 1.38
C LEU A 105 13.57 -10.25 0.93
N GLU A 106 12.78 -11.12 0.30
CA GLU A 106 11.37 -10.84 0.06
C GLU A 106 10.58 -11.10 1.36
N PRO A 107 9.78 -10.14 1.83
CA PRO A 107 8.93 -10.36 2.99
C PRO A 107 7.87 -11.42 2.67
N ASP A 108 7.56 -12.27 3.64
CA ASP A 108 6.39 -13.14 3.53
C ASP A 108 5.12 -12.27 3.50
N THR A 109 4.29 -12.50 2.47
CA THR A 109 3.06 -11.75 2.23
C THR A 109 1.83 -12.63 2.34
N MET A 110 2.01 -13.93 2.61
CA MET A 110 0.93 -14.89 2.75
C MET A 110 0.38 -14.83 4.18
N PRO A 111 -0.94 -14.72 4.37
CA PRO A 111 -1.50 -14.66 5.71
C PRO A 111 -1.61 -16.08 6.29
N ASP A 112 -1.14 -16.27 7.51
CA ASP A 112 -1.14 -17.55 8.22
C ASP A 112 -1.93 -17.53 9.54
N VAL A 113 -2.56 -16.39 9.87
CA VAL A 113 -3.39 -16.23 11.07
C VAL A 113 -4.87 -16.22 10.72
N ASP A 114 -5.62 -17.12 11.36
CA ASP A 114 -7.08 -17.12 11.32
C ASP A 114 -7.66 -16.38 12.54
N ASP A 115 -8.50 -15.38 12.27
CA ASP A 115 -9.27 -14.66 13.28
C ASP A 115 -10.76 -15.04 13.19
N PRO A 116 -11.46 -15.28 14.34
CA PRO A 116 -12.86 -15.71 14.35
C PRO A 116 -13.84 -14.75 13.66
N PHE A 117 -13.50 -13.47 13.54
CA PHE A 117 -14.35 -12.44 12.94
C PHE A 117 -13.96 -12.12 11.49
N TRP A 118 -12.66 -11.99 11.20
CA TRP A 118 -12.15 -11.58 9.90
C TRP A 118 -12.00 -12.72 8.90
N SER A 119 -11.69 -13.92 9.37
CA SER A 119 -11.34 -15.06 8.50
C SER A 119 -12.56 -15.91 8.11
N ARG A 120 -13.74 -15.62 8.66
CA ARG A 120 -15.01 -16.31 8.36
C ARG A 120 -15.88 -15.59 7.34
#